data_AF-A0A2Z5WYM5-F1
#
_entry.id   AF-A0A2Z5WYM5-F1
#
_cell.length_a   1.000
_cell.length_b   1.000
_cell.length_c   1.000
_cell.angle_alpha   90.00
_cell.angle_beta   90.00
_cell.angle_gamma   90.00
#
_symmetry.space_group_name_H-M   'P 1'
#
loop_
_entity.id
_entity.type
_entity.pdbx_description
1 polymer ?
#
loop_
_entity_poly.entity_id
_entity_poly.type
_entity_poly.pdbx_seq_one_letter_code
_entity_poly.pdbx_strand_id
1 'polypeptide(L)' 'MYFYLNPQPSYALPQQSPTLISSLDAAALYARGVQKQRKGDFKGAIADYTASIRLNPKNADAYFNRGFVNRIRELGGNL' A
#
# COMPACT_ATOMS: atom_id res chain seq x y z
N MET A 1 -22.40 9.38 50.12
CA MET A 1 -21.00 9.84 50.02
C MET A 1 -20.41 9.24 48.74
N TYR A 2 -20.41 9.99 47.64
CA TYR A 2 -19.66 9.68 46.41
C TYR A 2 -18.15 9.96 46.71
N PHE A 3 -17.11 9.30 46.18
CA PHE A 3 -16.77 8.97 44.80
C PHE A 3 -15.59 7.95 44.78
N TYR A 4 -15.64 6.91 43.95
CA TYR A 4 -14.45 6.16 43.54
C TYR A 4 -13.96 6.73 42.20
N LEU A 5 -13.10 7.75 42.26
CA LEU A 5 -12.36 8.21 41.10
C LEU A 5 -11.09 7.35 40.99
N ASN A 6 -11.11 6.36 40.10
CA ASN A 6 -9.93 5.60 39.71
C ASN A 6 -9.50 6.15 38.34
N PRO A 7 -8.59 7.13 38.26
CA PRO A 7 -8.16 7.65 36.96
C PRO A 7 -7.32 6.58 36.27
N GLN A 8 -7.88 5.97 35.23
CA GLN A 8 -7.13 5.13 34.30
C GLN A 8 -5.97 5.96 33.73
N PRO A 9 -4.72 5.45 33.73
CA PRO A 9 -3.57 6.21 33.26
C PRO A 9 -3.76 6.62 31.81
N SER A 10 -3.66 7.93 31.56
CA SER A 10 -3.76 8.56 30.25
C SER A 10 -2.52 8.22 29.42
N TYR A 11 -2.51 7.06 28.78
CA TYR A 11 -1.62 6.77 27.66
C TYR A 11 -2.10 7.52 26.42
N ALA A 12 -1.94 8.84 26.42
CA ALA A 12 -2.06 9.64 25.21
C ALA A 12 -0.79 9.44 24.37
N LEU A 13 -0.69 8.29 23.69
CA LEU A 13 0.13 8.20 22.49
C LEU A 13 -0.50 9.19 21.49
N PRO A 14 0.27 10.09 20.85
CA PRO A 14 -0.27 10.90 19.78
C PRO A 14 -0.91 9.95 18.77
N GLN A 15 -2.20 10.12 18.54
CA GLN A 15 -2.91 9.49 17.43
C GLN A 15 -2.26 9.97 16.13
N GLN A 16 -1.13 9.37 15.75
CA GLN A 16 -0.83 9.20 14.35
C GLN A 16 -1.91 8.26 13.86
N SER A 17 -3.00 8.82 13.33
CA SER A 17 -4.06 8.09 12.64
C SER A 17 -3.40 7.11 11.66
N PRO A 18 -3.35 5.80 11.97
CA PRO A 18 -2.51 4.83 11.24
C PRO A 18 -2.96 4.64 9.79
N THR A 19 -4.10 5.22 9.44
CA THR A 19 -4.75 5.17 8.13
C THR A 19 -4.14 6.13 7.12
N LEU A 20 -3.57 7.27 7.53
CA LEU A 20 -3.05 8.27 6.59
C LEU A 20 -1.59 7.98 6.17
N ILE A 21 -0.75 7.55 7.13
CA ILE A 21 0.66 7.24 6.87
C ILE A 21 0.79 5.99 6.00
N SER A 22 0.03 4.93 6.30
CA SER A 22 0.02 3.68 5.52
C SER A 22 -0.53 3.83 4.10
N SER A 23 -1.50 4.73 3.89
CA SER A 23 -2.08 4.97 2.56
C SER A 23 -1.19 5.84 1.67
N LEU A 24 -0.43 6.77 2.25
CA LEU A 24 0.62 7.50 1.52
C LEU A 24 1.71 6.55 1.03
N ASP A 25 2.14 5.62 1.89
CA ASP A 25 3.10 4.57 1.51
C ASP A 25 2.52 3.65 0.41
N ALA A 26 1.23 3.33 0.49
CA ALA A 26 0.56 2.55 -0.55
C ALA A 26 0.56 3.25 -1.91
N ALA A 27 0.29 4.56 -1.94
CA ALA A 27 0.31 5.35 -3.17
C ALA A 27 1.72 5.49 -3.74
N ALA A 28 2.73 5.69 -2.88
CA ALA A 28 4.14 5.76 -3.29
C ALA A 28 4.61 4.43 -3.90
N LEU A 29 4.23 3.29 -3.29
CA LEU A 29 4.51 1.96 -3.83
C LEU A 29 3.84 1.74 -5.18
N TYR A 30 2.57 2.14 -5.33
CA TYR A 30 1.87 2.07 -6.62
C TYR A 30 2.59 2.88 -7.70
N ALA A 31 2.94 4.14 -7.41
CA ALA A 31 3.66 5.00 -8.36
C ALA A 31 5.03 4.43 -8.74
N ARG A 32 5.77 3.86 -7.77
CA ARG A 32 7.04 3.19 -8.03
C ARG A 32 6.86 1.96 -8.92
N GLY A 33 5.80 1.19 -8.72
CA GLY A 33 5.43 0.05 -9.57
C GLY A 33 5.18 0.47 -11.01
N VAL A 34 4.45 1.57 -11.24
CA VAL A 34 4.21 2.13 -12.58
C VAL A 34 5.53 2.53 -13.26
N GLN A 35 6.44 3.16 -12.53
CA GLN A 35 7.74 3.54 -13.09
C GLN A 35 8.60 2.32 -13.45
N LYS A 36 8.57 1.26 -12.64
CA LYS A 36 9.26 0.00 -12.95
C LYS A 36 8.65 -0.71 -14.15
N GLN A 37 7.33 -0.75 -14.25
CA GLN A 37 6.62 -1.30 -15.42
C GLN A 37 7.08 -0.58 -16.70
N ARG A 38 7.13 0.75 -16.69
CA ARG A 38 7.59 1.56 -17.83
C ARG A 38 9.06 1.32 -18.20
N LYS A 39 9.88 0.90 -17.23
CA LYS A 39 11.29 0.52 -17.44
C LYS A 39 11.46 -0.94 -17.88
N GLY A 40 10.38 -1.70 -18.02
CA GLY A 40 10.43 -3.14 -18.32
C GLY A 40 10.77 -4.02 -17.11
N ASP A 41 10.94 -3.46 -15.92
CA ASP A 41 11.11 -4.23 -14.67
C ASP A 41 9.74 -4.73 -14.17
N PHE A 42 9.20 -5.71 -14.89
CA PHE A 42 7.89 -6.29 -14.59
C PHE A 42 7.89 -7.02 -13.24
N LYS A 43 9.00 -7.67 -12.85
CA LYS A 43 9.11 -8.35 -11.56
C LYS A 43 9.05 -7.36 -10.40
N GLY A 44 9.82 -6.28 -10.49
CA GLY A 44 9.82 -5.22 -9.48
C GLY A 44 8.51 -4.45 -9.43
N ALA A 45 7.84 -4.24 -10.57
CA ALA A 45 6.51 -3.63 -10.62
C ALA A 45 5.46 -4.49 -9.88
N ILE A 46 5.44 -5.81 -10.11
CA ILE A 46 4.53 -6.73 -9.43
C ILE A 46 4.73 -6.71 -7.91
N ALA A 47 5.98 -6.68 -7.44
CA ALA A 47 6.30 -6.61 -6.02
C ALA A 47 5.76 -5.32 -5.38
N ASP A 48 5.95 -4.19 -6.06
CA ASP A 48 5.49 -2.88 -5.58
C ASP A 48 3.95 -2.76 -5.57
N TYR A 49 3.27 -3.27 -6.60
CA TYR A 49 1.80 -3.34 -6.61
C TYR A 49 1.28 -4.25 -5.49
N THR A 50 1.94 -5.38 -5.23
CA THR A 50 1.55 -6.29 -4.15
C THR A 50 1.71 -5.63 -2.78
N ALA A 51 2.80 -4.88 -2.56
CA ALA A 51 2.98 -4.10 -1.34
C ALA A 51 1.93 -2.99 -1.21
N SER A 52 1.62 -2.27 -2.30
CA SER A 52 0.57 -1.25 -2.33
C SER A 52 -0.80 -1.83 -1.95
N ILE A 53 -1.15 -3.00 -2.50
CA ILE A 53 -2.40 -3.72 -2.17
C ILE A 53 -2.45 -4.14 -0.71
N ARG A 54 -1.33 -4.57 -0.12
CA ARG A 54 -1.28 -4.95 1.31
C ARG A 54 -1.56 -3.77 2.23
N LEU A 55 -1.11 -2.58 1.86
CA LEU A 55 -1.30 -1.35 2.65
C LEU A 55 -2.66 -0.69 2.36
N ASN A 56 -3.10 -0.70 1.10
CA ASN A 56 -4.40 -0.22 0.68
C ASN A 56 -5.11 -1.29 -0.17
N PRO A 57 -5.85 -2.22 0.45
CA PRO A 57 -6.57 -3.27 -0.27
C PRO A 57 -7.73 -2.74 -1.11
N LYS A 58 -8.09 -1.45 -1.01
CA LYS A 58 -9.11 -0.80 -1.84
C LYS A 58 -8.54 -0.17 -3.11
N ASN A 59 -7.22 -0.24 -3.33
CA ASN A 59 -6.59 0.32 -4.52
C ASN A 59 -6.85 -0.59 -5.76
N ALA A 60 -7.95 -0.33 -6.47
CA ALA A 60 -8.34 -1.07 -7.67
C ALA A 60 -7.28 -0.99 -8.78
N ASP A 61 -6.64 0.17 -8.96
CA ASP A 61 -5.62 0.37 -9.99
C ASP A 61 -4.39 -0.53 -9.76
N ALA A 62 -4.01 -0.73 -8.49
CA ALA A 62 -2.90 -1.64 -8.16
C ALA A 62 -3.22 -3.09 -8.53
N TYR A 63 -4.47 -3.55 -8.37
CA TYR A 63 -4.87 -4.89 -8.83
C TYR A 63 -4.84 -4.99 -10.36
N PHE A 64 -5.41 -4.00 -11.04
CA PHE A 64 -5.45 -3.97 -12.51
C PHE A 64 -4.05 -3.99 -13.11
N ASN A 65 -3.17 -3.07 -12.67
CA ASN A 65 -1.81 -2.99 -13.18
C ASN A 65 -0.98 -4.24 -12.84
N ARG A 66 -1.17 -4.84 -11.66
CA ARG A 66 -0.52 -6.12 -11.34
C ARG A 66 -0.94 -7.21 -12.33
N GLY A 67 -2.21 -7.31 -12.68
CA GLY A 67 -2.71 -8.27 -13.67
C GLY A 67 -2.12 -8.01 -15.07
N PHE A 68 -2.16 -6.75 -15.51
CA PHE A 68 -1.60 -6.32 -16.79
C PHE A 68 -0.10 -6.65 -16.91
N VAL A 69 0.69 -6.35 -15.88
CA VAL A 69 2.13 -6.66 -15.85
C VAL A 69 2.39 -8.15 -15.84
N ASN A 70 1.62 -8.96 -15.12
CA ASN A 70 1.78 -10.41 -15.17
C ASN A 70 1.55 -10.94 -16.59
N ARG A 71 0.53 -10.43 -17.28
CA ARG A 71 0.27 -10.81 -18.68
C ARG A 71 1.40 -10.39 -19.61
N ILE A 72 1.94 -9.18 -19.49
CA ILE A 72 3.09 -8.74 -20.31
C ILE A 72 4.32 -9.61 -20.04
N ARG A 73 4.60 -9.90 -18.76
CA ARG A 73 5.73 -10.75 -18.35
C ARG A 73 5.62 -12.15 -18.96
N GLU A 74 4.41 -12.71 -19.01
CA GLU A 74 4.14 -14.01 -19.62
C GLU A 74 4.25 -13.98 -21.15
N LEU A 75 3.92 -12.85 -21.78
CA LEU A 75 4.03 -12.64 -23.22
C LEU A 75 5.45 -12.24 -23.68
N GLY A 76 6.45 -12.28 -22.80
CA GLY A 76 7.85 -12.05 -23.16
C GLY A 76 8.26 -10.58 -23.29
N GLY A 77 7.46 -9.63 -22.79
CA GLY A 77 7.88 -8.22 -22.65
C GLY A 77 8.02 -7.39 -23.92
N ASN A 78 7.58 -7.90 -25.08
CA ASN A 78 7.66 -7.21 -26.37
C ASN A 78 6.30 -6.62 -26.76
N LEU A 79 6.01 -5.40 -26.29
CA LEU A 79 4.97 -4.47 -26.76
C LEU A 79 5.57 -3.07 -26.70
#